data_AF-A0A7Y4TYI8-F1
#
_entry.id   AF-A0A7Y4TYI8-F1
#
_cell.length_a   1.000
_cell.length_b   1.000
_cell.length_c   1.000
_cell.angle_alpha   90.00
_cell.angle_beta   90.00
_cell.angle_gamma   90.00
#
_symmetry.space_group_name_H-M   'P 1'
#
loop_
_entity.id
_entity.type
_entity.pdbx_description
1 polymer ?
#
loop_
_entity_poly.entity_id
_entity_poly.type
_entity_poly.pdbx_seq_one_letter_code
_entity_poly.pdbx_strand_id
1 'polypeptide(L)'
;MKSNKQKRLELEVKRQRREKKKAVAYGTVPVNPLALCPDNSYGAPLFVTRGFYVDQPFSCRDCGKQEIWTATQQKWWYEVAKGEVWTSAIRCRACRRRERERQTEARRVHLEGVAKQQQARQTLTDAHHTAREHQREGTWKLTTPHGSTTPRKRP
;
A
#
# COMPACT_ATOMS: atom_id res chain seq x y z
N MET A 1 -37.74 1.68 34.40
CA MET A 1 -38.16 2.69 33.40
C MET A 1 -36.92 3.31 32.77
N LYS A 2 -36.90 3.56 31.45
CA LYS A 2 -35.77 4.24 30.80
C LYS A 2 -35.72 5.71 31.18
N SER A 3 -34.54 6.21 31.56
CA SER A 3 -34.31 7.61 31.89
C SER A 3 -34.59 8.52 30.69
N ASN A 4 -35.05 9.75 30.92
CA ASN A 4 -35.26 10.74 29.86
C ASN A 4 -34.00 10.96 28.99
N LYS A 5 -32.80 10.83 29.58
CA LYS A 5 -31.53 10.88 28.84
C LYS A 5 -31.40 9.72 27.84
N GLN A 6 -31.77 8.51 28.25
CA GLN A 6 -31.75 7.33 27.39
C GLN A 6 -32.77 7.45 26.25
N LYS A 7 -33.97 7.97 26.52
CA LYS A 7 -35.00 8.23 25.50
C LYS A 7 -34.53 9.26 24.46
N ARG A 8 -33.87 10.35 24.88
CA ARG A 8 -33.31 11.36 23.95
C ARG A 8 -32.25 10.77 23.03
N LEU A 9 -31.34 9.96 23.56
CA LEU A 9 -30.31 9.28 22.77
C LEU A 9 -30.92 8.28 21.77
N GLU A 10 -31.95 7.53 22.17
CA GLU A 10 -32.64 6.60 21.26
C GLU A 10 -33.34 7.32 20.10
N LEU A 11 -33.92 8.50 20.36
CA LEU A 11 -34.53 9.34 19.32
C LEU A 11 -33.49 9.90 18.34
N GLU A 12 -32.33 10.35 18.85
CA GLU A 12 -31.20 10.82 18.05
C GLU A 12 -30.70 9.72 17.10
N VAL A 13 -30.45 8.52 17.62
CA VAL A 13 -30.01 7.37 16.82
C VAL A 13 -31.06 6.97 15.77
N LYS A 14 -32.36 7.00 16.11
CA LYS A 14 -33.43 6.74 15.15
C LYS A 14 -33.46 7.78 14.04
N ARG A 15 -33.26 9.05 14.35
CA ARG A 15 -33.19 10.14 13.38
C ARG A 15 -32.00 9.98 12.44
N GLN A 16 -30.80 9.72 12.98
CA GLN A 16 -29.60 9.44 12.20
C GLN A 16 -29.77 8.22 11.28
N ARG A 17 -30.43 7.16 11.76
CA ARG A 17 -30.75 5.98 10.92
C ARG A 17 -31.70 6.34 9.77
N ARG A 18 -32.73 7.16 10.01
CA ARG A 18 -33.67 7.61 8.97
C ARG A 18 -32.98 8.50 7.94
N GLU A 19 -32.13 9.43 8.37
CA GLU A 19 -31.34 10.30 7.48
C GLU A 19 -30.38 9.48 6.62
N LYS A 20 -29.65 8.52 7.21
CA LYS A 20 -28.80 7.58 6.45
C LYS A 20 -29.62 6.79 5.41
N LYS A 21 -30.82 6.32 5.78
CA LYS A 21 -31.70 5.57 4.86
C LYS A 21 -32.22 6.45 3.71
N LYS A 22 -32.51 7.73 3.96
CA LYS A 22 -32.88 8.71 2.92
C LYS A 22 -31.71 9.03 1.99
N ALA A 23 -30.51 9.23 2.53
CA ALA A 23 -29.31 9.49 1.73
C ALA A 23 -29.03 8.33 0.74
N VAL A 24 -29.16 7.08 1.21
CA VAL A 24 -29.07 5.89 0.35
C VAL A 24 -30.15 5.88 -0.74
N ALA A 25 -31.38 6.31 -0.44
CA ALA A 25 -32.47 6.35 -1.43
C ALA A 25 -32.23 7.39 -2.55
N TYR A 26 -31.51 8.47 -2.28
CA TYR A 26 -31.15 9.48 -3.28
C TYR A 26 -29.80 9.20 -3.98
N GLY A 27 -29.12 8.10 -3.65
CA GLY A 27 -27.77 7.83 -4.14
C GLY A 27 -26.75 8.89 -3.70
N THR A 28 -27.03 9.63 -2.63
CA THR A 28 -26.16 10.67 -2.09
C THR A 28 -25.51 10.22 -0.80
N VAL A 29 -24.23 10.50 -0.64
CA VAL A 29 -23.49 10.15 0.58
C VAL A 29 -22.76 11.39 1.08
N PRO A 30 -22.95 11.82 2.35
CA PRO A 30 -22.30 13.01 2.86
C PRO A 30 -20.77 12.83 2.91
N VAL A 31 -20.07 13.89 2.49
CA VAL A 31 -18.61 14.00 2.54
C VAL A 31 -18.19 14.38 3.96
N ASN A 32 -17.12 13.77 4.46
CA ASN A 32 -16.42 14.25 5.64
C ASN A 32 -15.07 14.88 5.22
N PRO A 33 -14.98 16.22 5.10
CA PRO A 33 -13.76 16.89 4.65
C PRO A 33 -12.54 16.59 5.54
N LEU A 34 -12.75 16.41 6.84
CA LEU A 34 -11.67 16.09 7.79
C LEU A 34 -11.09 14.69 7.59
N ALA A 35 -11.83 13.80 6.91
CA ALA A 35 -11.38 12.46 6.60
C ALA A 35 -10.68 12.38 5.23
N LEU A 36 -10.57 13.46 4.47
CA LEU A 36 -9.86 13.45 3.19
C LEU A 36 -8.34 13.39 3.40
N CYS A 37 -7.61 12.91 2.40
CA CYS A 37 -6.15 13.05 2.38
C CYS A 37 -5.81 14.54 2.19
N PRO A 38 -4.84 15.10 2.94
CA PRO A 38 -4.35 16.45 2.67
C PRO A 38 -3.87 16.55 1.23
N ASP A 39 -4.31 17.60 0.54
CA ASP A 39 -3.91 17.92 -0.82
C ASP A 39 -3.33 19.34 -0.83
N ASN A 40 -2.30 19.56 -1.64
CA ASN A 40 -1.63 20.85 -1.77
C ASN A 40 -2.19 21.69 -2.95
N SER A 41 -3.32 21.26 -3.52
CA SER A 41 -3.98 21.98 -4.60
C SER A 41 -4.67 23.25 -4.09
N TYR A 42 -4.67 24.28 -4.93
CA TYR A 42 -5.25 25.60 -4.63
C TYR A 42 -6.79 25.65 -4.66
N GLY A 43 -7.48 24.51 -4.76
CA GLY A 43 -8.93 24.46 -4.91
C GLY A 43 -9.58 23.24 -4.27
N ALA A 44 -10.87 23.33 -4.00
CA ALA A 44 -11.67 22.23 -3.49
C ALA A 44 -12.36 21.47 -4.65
N PRO A 45 -12.32 20.13 -4.67
CA PRO A 45 -13.10 19.34 -5.63
C PRO A 45 -14.60 19.63 -5.52
N LEU A 46 -15.32 19.50 -6.63
CA LEU A 46 -16.76 19.80 -6.69
C LEU A 46 -17.58 19.02 -5.65
N PHE A 47 -17.24 17.76 -5.36
CA PHE A 47 -17.96 16.98 -4.36
C PHE A 47 -17.76 17.52 -2.93
N VAL A 48 -16.61 18.13 -2.63
CA VAL A 48 -16.32 18.77 -1.33
C VAL A 48 -17.14 20.04 -1.20
N THR A 49 -17.10 20.91 -2.22
CA THR A 49 -17.90 22.15 -2.26
C THR A 49 -19.39 21.87 -2.16
N ARG A 50 -19.86 20.78 -2.80
CA ARG A 50 -21.25 20.34 -2.74
C ARG A 50 -21.62 19.65 -1.41
N GLY A 51 -20.65 19.09 -0.70
CA GLY A 51 -20.85 18.41 0.59
C GLY A 51 -21.36 16.96 0.53
N PHE A 52 -21.57 16.40 -0.66
CA PHE A 52 -21.99 15.01 -0.84
C PHE A 52 -21.42 14.40 -2.13
N TYR A 53 -21.22 13.08 -2.12
CA TYR A 53 -20.92 12.25 -3.28
C TYR A 53 -22.20 11.90 -4.05
N VAL A 54 -22.08 11.71 -5.36
CA VAL A 54 -23.16 11.20 -6.23
C VAL A 54 -22.60 10.11 -7.11
N ASP A 55 -23.45 9.16 -7.50
CA ASP A 55 -23.10 8.13 -8.47
C ASP A 55 -22.59 8.76 -9.78
N GLN A 56 -21.42 8.30 -10.25
CA GLN A 56 -20.79 8.78 -11.47
C GLN A 56 -20.62 7.63 -12.47
N PRO A 57 -21.22 7.68 -13.67
CA PRO A 57 -20.95 6.69 -14.70
C PRO A 57 -19.51 6.84 -15.21
N PHE A 58 -18.85 5.71 -15.48
CA PHE A 58 -17.54 5.69 -16.11
C PHE A 58 -17.42 4.49 -17.05
N SER A 59 -16.52 4.61 -18.03
CA SER A 59 -16.16 3.50 -18.92
C SER A 59 -14.80 2.96 -18.52
N CYS A 60 -14.70 1.64 -18.32
CA CYS A 60 -13.44 1.00 -17.99
C CYS A 60 -12.43 1.17 -19.14
N ARG A 61 -11.27 1.76 -18.87
CA ARG A 61 -10.22 1.97 -19.88
C ARG A 61 -9.71 0.67 -20.52
N ASP A 62 -9.69 -0.43 -19.77
CA ASP A 62 -9.09 -1.67 -20.25
C ASP A 62 -10.08 -2.58 -21.01
N CYS A 63 -11.34 -2.64 -20.57
CA CYS A 63 -12.34 -3.54 -21.17
C CYS A 63 -13.56 -2.83 -21.80
N GLY A 64 -13.62 -1.50 -21.73
CA GLY A 64 -14.71 -0.70 -22.28
C GLY A 64 -16.06 -0.79 -21.54
N LYS A 65 -16.18 -1.68 -20.54
CA LYS A 65 -17.45 -1.86 -19.81
C LYS A 65 -17.86 -0.58 -19.09
N GLN A 66 -19.12 -0.19 -19.29
CA GLN A 66 -19.76 0.90 -18.56
C GLN A 66 -20.15 0.42 -17.15
N GLU A 67 -19.72 1.15 -16.13
CA GLU A 67 -20.08 0.90 -14.74
C GLU A 67 -20.36 2.23 -14.03
N ILE A 68 -21.00 2.14 -12.86
CA ILE A 68 -21.28 3.30 -12.02
C ILE A 68 -20.31 3.27 -10.85
N TRP A 69 -19.56 4.37 -10.69
CA TRP A 69 -18.79 4.63 -9.50
C TRP A 69 -19.70 5.22 -8.44
N THR A 70 -20.14 4.35 -7.52
CA THR A 70 -21.20 4.75 -6.60
C THR A 70 -20.69 5.74 -5.54
N ALA A 71 -21.58 6.58 -5.02
CA ALA A 71 -21.29 7.54 -3.96
C ALA A 71 -20.66 6.85 -2.72
N THR A 72 -21.06 5.61 -2.44
CA THR A 72 -20.49 4.81 -1.35
C THR A 72 -19.06 4.35 -1.66
N GLN A 73 -18.78 3.97 -2.92
CA GLN A 73 -17.43 3.62 -3.36
C GLN A 73 -16.50 4.84 -3.34
N GLN A 74 -17.00 6.01 -3.74
CA GLN A 74 -16.27 7.28 -3.65
C GLN A 74 -15.92 7.61 -2.20
N LYS A 75 -16.89 7.54 -1.29
CA LYS A 75 -16.65 7.75 0.15
C LYS A 75 -15.55 6.84 0.69
N TRP A 76 -15.61 5.54 0.39
CA TRP A 76 -14.57 4.62 0.82
C TRP A 76 -13.20 4.99 0.22
N TRP A 77 -13.15 5.33 -1.06
CA TRP A 77 -11.90 5.68 -1.75
C TRP A 77 -11.23 6.90 -1.13
N TYR A 78 -11.95 8.01 -0.99
CA TYR A 78 -11.37 9.26 -0.52
C TYR A 78 -11.16 9.30 1.00
N GLU A 79 -12.10 8.77 1.79
CA GLU A 79 -12.05 8.92 3.25
C GLU A 79 -11.30 7.78 3.94
N VAL A 80 -11.42 6.54 3.44
CA VAL A 80 -10.83 5.35 4.07
C VAL A 80 -9.53 4.94 3.40
N ALA A 81 -9.54 4.79 2.06
CA ALA A 81 -8.35 4.40 1.32
C ALA A 81 -7.37 5.57 1.10
N LYS A 82 -7.76 6.79 1.49
CA LYS A 82 -6.97 8.03 1.34
C LYS A 82 -6.51 8.27 -0.10
N GLY A 83 -7.36 7.91 -1.05
CA GLY A 83 -7.14 8.23 -2.46
C GLY A 83 -7.08 9.74 -2.67
N GLU A 84 -6.26 10.16 -3.64
CA GLU A 84 -6.14 11.57 -4.02
C GLU A 84 -7.47 12.11 -4.51
N VAL A 85 -7.84 13.30 -4.04
CA VAL A 85 -9.18 13.88 -4.22
C VAL A 85 -9.54 14.22 -5.68
N TRP A 86 -8.54 14.36 -6.55
CA TRP A 86 -8.72 14.61 -7.99
C TRP A 86 -8.79 13.32 -8.84
N THR A 87 -8.61 12.15 -8.22
CA THR A 87 -8.69 10.87 -8.94
C THR A 87 -10.13 10.41 -9.11
N SER A 88 -10.39 9.69 -10.20
CA SER A 88 -11.69 9.07 -10.47
C SER A 88 -11.59 7.57 -10.79
N ALA A 89 -12.72 6.87 -10.76
CA ALA A 89 -12.76 5.48 -11.18
C ALA A 89 -12.59 5.36 -12.70
N ILE A 90 -11.48 4.78 -13.14
CA ILE A 90 -11.15 4.56 -14.56
C ILE A 90 -11.19 3.08 -14.98
N ARG A 91 -11.33 2.16 -14.03
CA ARG A 91 -11.28 0.71 -14.26
C ARG A 91 -12.36 -0.01 -13.49
N CYS A 92 -12.98 -1.02 -14.09
CA CYS A 92 -13.96 -1.87 -13.43
C CYS A 92 -13.29 -2.73 -12.34
N ARG A 93 -14.10 -3.34 -11.46
CA ARG A 93 -13.58 -4.19 -10.36
C ARG A 93 -12.70 -5.33 -10.85
N ALA A 94 -13.08 -5.98 -11.95
CA ALA A 94 -12.32 -7.10 -12.53
C ALA A 94 -10.95 -6.63 -13.03
N CYS A 95 -10.90 -5.53 -13.79
CA CYS A 95 -9.64 -4.98 -14.29
C CYS A 95 -8.76 -4.42 -13.18
N ARG A 96 -9.33 -3.81 -12.13
CA ARG A 96 -8.56 -3.42 -10.94
C ARG A 96 -7.92 -4.61 -10.24
N ARG A 97 -8.58 -5.77 -10.19
CA ARG A 97 -8.00 -6.99 -9.60
C ARG A 97 -6.81 -7.50 -10.43
N ARG A 98 -7.00 -7.62 -11.75
CA ARG A 98 -5.94 -8.04 -12.68
C ARG A 98 -4.72 -7.12 -12.61
N GLU A 99 -4.95 -5.80 -12.56
CA GLU A 99 -3.88 -4.82 -12.44
C GLU A 99 -3.12 -4.95 -11.10
N ARG A 100 -3.83 -5.21 -9.99
CA ARG A 100 -3.17 -5.48 -8.69
C ARG A 100 -2.33 -6.74 -8.72
N GLU A 101 -2.82 -7.81 -9.35
CA GLU A 101 -2.07 -9.06 -9.50
C GLU A 101 -0.79 -8.81 -10.30
N ARG A 102 -0.89 -8.11 -11.44
CA ARG A 102 0.27 -7.70 -12.24
C ARG A 102 1.27 -6.86 -11.44
N GLN A 103 0.81 -5.85 -10.69
CA GLN A 103 1.69 -4.99 -9.89
C GLN A 103 2.36 -5.74 -8.75
N THR A 104 1.63 -6.67 -8.11
CA THR A 104 2.17 -7.50 -7.02
C THR A 104 3.27 -8.40 -7.55
N GLU A 105 3.05 -9.03 -8.71
CA GLU A 105 4.04 -9.87 -9.35
C GLU A 105 5.28 -9.06 -9.79
N ALA A 106 5.09 -7.91 -10.42
CA ALA A 106 6.19 -7.02 -10.80
C ALA A 106 7.00 -6.57 -9.56
N ARG A 107 6.32 -6.26 -8.45
CA ARG A 107 6.97 -5.92 -7.19
C ARG A 107 7.77 -7.09 -6.61
N ARG A 108 7.21 -8.30 -6.64
CA ARG A 108 7.89 -9.52 -6.18
C ARG A 108 9.20 -9.73 -6.94
N VAL A 109 9.14 -9.75 -8.27
CA VAL A 109 10.31 -9.92 -9.13
C VAL A 109 11.35 -8.82 -8.89
N HIS A 110 10.92 -7.56 -8.77
CA HIS A 110 11.82 -6.45 -8.48
C HIS A 110 12.55 -6.62 -7.13
N LEU A 111 11.82 -6.95 -6.06
CA LEU A 111 12.39 -7.15 -4.73
C LEU A 111 13.35 -8.34 -4.68
N GLU A 112 13.03 -9.44 -5.38
CA GLU A 112 13.94 -10.58 -5.51
C GLU A 112 15.24 -10.21 -6.23
N GLY A 113 15.14 -9.40 -7.29
CA GLY A 113 16.31 -8.87 -7.99
C GLY A 113 17.18 -7.99 -7.08
N VAL A 114 16.56 -7.08 -6.34
CA VAL A 114 17.25 -6.20 -5.38
C VAL A 114 17.91 -7.03 -4.27
N ALA A 115 17.24 -8.04 -3.73
CA ALA A 115 17.79 -8.90 -2.69
C ALA A 115 19.01 -9.68 -3.16
N LYS A 116 18.99 -10.23 -4.39
CA LYS A 116 20.15 -10.91 -4.99
C LYS A 116 21.35 -9.97 -5.15
N GLN A 117 21.12 -8.74 -5.60
CA GLN A 117 22.18 -7.75 -5.72
C GLN A 117 22.75 -7.35 -4.35
N GLN A 118 21.90 -7.17 -3.34
CA GLN A 118 22.33 -6.88 -1.98
C GLN A 118 23.15 -8.03 -1.39
N GLN A 119 22.72 -9.28 -1.58
CA GLN A 119 23.45 -10.46 -1.14
C GLN A 119 24.82 -10.56 -1.81
N ALA A 120 24.89 -10.41 -3.14
CA ALA A 120 26.16 -10.44 -3.87
C ALA A 120 27.12 -9.32 -3.42
N ARG A 121 26.58 -8.12 -3.12
CA ARG A 121 27.37 -7.03 -2.56
C ARG A 121 27.87 -7.35 -1.15
N GLN A 122 27.02 -7.94 -0.31
CA GLN A 122 27.39 -8.33 1.05
C GLN A 122 28.47 -9.41 1.07
N THR A 123 28.34 -10.44 0.23
CA THR A 123 29.35 -11.51 0.15
C THR A 123 30.70 -10.97 -0.32
N LEU A 124 30.71 -10.00 -1.24
CA LEU A 124 31.95 -9.32 -1.66
C LEU A 124 32.58 -8.50 -0.52
N THR A 125 31.77 -7.76 0.25
CA THR A 125 32.28 -7.00 1.39
C THR A 125 32.82 -7.91 2.49
N ASP A 126 32.14 -9.03 2.75
CA ASP A 126 32.55 -10.02 3.74
C ASP A 126 33.86 -10.69 3.32
N ALA A 127 33.96 -11.13 2.06
CA ALA A 127 35.19 -11.71 1.51
C ALA A 127 36.39 -10.75 1.60
N HIS A 128 36.17 -9.46 1.34
CA HIS A 128 37.20 -8.45 1.48
C HIS A 128 37.62 -8.24 2.95
N HIS A 129 36.68 -8.30 3.89
CA HIS A 129 36.98 -8.24 5.33
C HIS A 129 37.83 -9.45 5.76
N THR A 130 37.39 -10.66 5.44
CA THR A 130 38.09 -11.90 5.75
C THR A 130 39.51 -11.92 5.16
N ALA A 131 39.68 -11.46 3.92
CA ALA A 131 41.00 -11.36 3.30
C ALA A 131 41.94 -10.39 4.05
N ARG A 132 41.41 -9.24 4.51
CA ARG A 132 42.19 -8.28 5.33
C ARG A 132 42.58 -8.87 6.68
N GLU A 133 41.72 -9.67 7.31
CA GLU A 133 42.03 -10.36 8.58
C GLU A 133 43.14 -11.39 8.39
N HIS A 134 43.05 -12.26 7.39
CA HIS A 134 44.12 -13.21 7.07
C HIS A 134 45.47 -12.55 6.82
N GLN A 135 45.47 -11.40 6.13
CA GLN A 135 46.69 -10.64 5.86
C GLN A 135 47.29 -10.01 7.13
N ARG A 136 46.45 -9.62 8.11
CA ARG A 136 46.90 -9.11 9.42
C ARG A 136 47.47 -10.20 10.31
N GLU A 137 46.89 -11.39 10.30
CA GLU A 137 47.33 -12.53 11.10
C GLU A 137 48.55 -13.26 10.52
N GLY A 138 48.94 -12.94 9.27
CA GLY A 138 50.08 -13.59 8.60
C GLY A 138 49.86 -15.08 8.31
N THR A 139 48.61 -15.55 8.33
CA THR A 139 48.25 -16.97 8.25
C THR A 139 48.05 -17.42 6.79
N TRP A 140 49.13 -17.71 6.08
CA TRP A 140 49.06 -18.53 4.87
C TRP A 140 49.18 -20.01 5.27
N LYS A 141 48.06 -20.72 5.45
CA LYS A 141 48.10 -22.19 5.56
C LYS A 141 48.12 -22.78 4.15
N LEU A 142 49.31 -23.17 3.67
CA LEU A 142 49.42 -24.13 2.56
C LEU A 142 48.89 -25.49 3.06
N THR A 143 47.64 -25.81 2.79
CA THR A 143 47.14 -27.18 2.92
C THR A 143 47.58 -27.99 1.71
N THR A 144 48.70 -28.70 1.82
CA THR A 144 49.09 -29.75 0.87
C THR A 144 48.26 -31.01 1.14
N PRO A 145 47.82 -31.77 0.10
CA PRO A 145 46.95 -32.95 0.27
C PRO A 145 47.65 -34.17 0.89
N HIS A 146 48.96 -34.12 1.10
CA HIS A 146 49.71 -35.25 1.65
C HIS A 146 50.50 -34.80 2.88
N GLY A 147 50.02 -35.28 4.03
CA GLY A 147 50.66 -35.10 5.32
C GLY A 147 52.04 -35.76 5.33
N SER A 148 53.06 -34.92 5.40
CA SER A 148 54.36 -35.31 5.96
C SER A 148 55.10 -34.05 6.38
N THR A 149 54.95 -33.68 7.66
CA THR A 149 55.73 -32.62 8.29
C THR A 149 57.00 -33.26 8.88
N THR A 150 58.14 -33.11 8.20
CA THR A 150 59.45 -33.38 8.81
C THR A 150 60.08 -32.06 9.28
N PRO A 151 60.57 -31.96 10.53
CA PRO A 151 61.17 -30.73 11.01
C PRO A 151 62.64 -30.67 10.58
N ARG A 152 62.99 -29.76 9.67
CA ARG A 152 64.40 -29.37 9.45
C ARG A 152 64.74 -28.15 10.30
N LYS A 153 65.68 -28.32 11.23
CA LYS A 153 66.39 -27.23 11.91
C LYS A 153 67.19 -26.43 10.88
N ARG A 154 67.15 -25.10 11.00
CA ARG A 154 67.92 -24.17 10.17
C ARG A 154 69.33 -24.01 10.79
N PRO A 155 70.41 -23.97 9.98
CA PRO A 155 71.76 -23.63 10.44
C PRO A 155 71.84 -22.16 10.88
#